data_AF-A0AAW3B757-F1
#
_entry.id   AF-A0AAW3B757-F1
#
_cell.length_a   1.000
_cell.length_b   1.000
_cell.length_c   1.000
_cell.angle_alpha   90.00
_cell.angle_beta   90.00
_cell.angle_gamma   90.00
#
_symmetry.space_group_name_H-M   'P 1'
#
loop_
_entity.id
_entity.type
_entity.pdbx_description
1 polymer ?
#
loop_
_entity_poly.entity_id
_entity_poly.type
_entity_poly.pdbx_seq_one_letter_code
_entity_poly.pdbx_strand_id
1 'polypeptide(L)'
;MGFLKVSKGNESPKANVAQEAFDYIFEQIPVPAEGDVERFLEIGHFESLANVTHLNLEDLSLYLLAFAVDESSKRIYKISEKHFVAWMAALVSRLPRNAAPPTKENAYAPLFAAAHGAIVDLNDTIRTSEEKRRRFYQFLYNWCLKGNDASDRVDSAKELWSCFFSATPVSFPPEEARHKFTAYVCFPRINQWLDFITVLNEKATENTSGKVPLEHSGVSFDTWTQLLLFTQFDNYDAYDDEDSWPVTMDDFVVYVRKMDKSKKA
;
A
#
# COMPACT_ATOMS: atom_id res chain seq x y z
N MET A 1 46.54 14.36 -30.97
CA MET A 1 45.52 13.46 -30.38
C MET A 1 44.54 14.31 -29.59
N GLY A 2 43.37 14.58 -30.15
CA GLY A 2 42.31 15.33 -29.47
C GLY A 2 41.39 14.35 -28.74
N PHE A 3 41.31 14.45 -27.42
CA PHE A 3 40.31 13.74 -26.64
C PHE A 3 38.95 14.40 -26.87
N LEU A 4 38.06 13.66 -27.53
CA LEU A 4 36.64 14.00 -27.61
C LEU A 4 36.06 13.92 -26.20
N LYS A 5 35.76 15.08 -25.60
CA LYS A 5 34.83 15.18 -24.48
C LYS A 5 33.46 14.74 -25.00
N VAL A 6 33.03 13.55 -24.58
CA VAL A 6 31.64 13.12 -24.71
C VAL A 6 30.81 14.06 -23.84
N SER A 7 30.03 14.94 -24.47
CA SER A 7 28.99 15.70 -23.75
C SER A 7 27.98 14.70 -23.23
N LYS A 8 27.88 14.57 -21.90
CA LYS A 8 26.66 14.04 -21.28
C LYS A 8 25.51 14.91 -21.80
N GLY A 9 24.52 14.26 -22.42
CA GLY A 9 23.35 14.97 -22.96
C GLY A 9 22.73 15.84 -21.88
N ASN A 10 22.30 17.05 -22.27
CA ASN A 10 21.52 17.93 -21.40
C ASN A 10 20.22 17.21 -21.03
N GLU A 11 20.20 16.58 -19.86
CA GLU A 11 18.95 16.17 -19.22
C GLU A 11 18.08 17.41 -19.01
N SER A 12 16.76 17.26 -19.20
CA SER A 12 15.86 18.40 -19.09
C SER A 12 15.95 19.01 -17.69
N PRO A 13 15.87 20.35 -17.52
CA PRO A 13 15.97 20.99 -16.20
C PRO A 13 15.02 20.42 -15.14
N LYS A 14 13.88 19.86 -15.59
CA LYS A 14 12.87 19.23 -14.73
C LYS A 14 13.29 17.85 -14.22
N ALA A 15 13.95 17.06 -15.08
CA ALA A 15 14.50 15.76 -14.70
C ALA A 15 15.60 15.94 -13.65
N ASN A 16 16.42 16.99 -13.78
CA ASN A 16 17.46 17.33 -12.81
C ASN A 16 16.86 17.63 -11.42
N VAL A 17 15.84 18.49 -11.34
CA VAL A 17 15.15 18.79 -10.06
C VAL A 17 14.54 17.54 -9.44
N ALA A 18 13.91 16.67 -10.25
CA ALA A 18 13.31 15.43 -9.75
C ALA A 18 14.38 14.45 -9.23
N GLN A 19 15.52 14.38 -9.91
CA GLN A 19 16.68 13.60 -9.50
C GLN A 19 17.27 14.12 -8.18
N GLU A 20 17.46 15.44 -8.08
CA GLU A 20 17.95 16.09 -6.87
C GLU A 20 17.02 15.88 -5.66
N ALA A 21 15.69 15.86 -5.88
CA ALA A 21 14.71 15.55 -4.85
C ALA A 21 14.76 14.07 -4.41
N PHE A 22 15.03 13.14 -5.33
CA PHE A 22 15.29 11.74 -4.98
C PHE A 22 16.55 11.62 -4.12
N ASP A 23 17.66 12.22 -4.57
CA ASP A 23 18.95 12.18 -3.87
C ASP A 23 18.81 12.80 -2.46
N TYR A 24 18.03 13.87 -2.30
CA TYR A 24 17.74 14.49 -1.01
C TYR A 24 17.11 13.55 0.02
N ILE A 25 16.27 12.60 -0.40
CA ILE A 25 15.67 11.59 0.48
C ILE A 25 16.62 10.41 0.67
N PHE A 26 17.24 9.95 -0.42
CA PHE A 26 18.15 8.82 -0.43
C PHE A 26 19.38 9.05 0.47
N GLU A 27 19.93 10.26 0.48
CA GLU A 27 21.10 10.63 1.29
C GLU A 27 20.81 10.77 2.80
N GLN A 28 19.55 10.71 3.24
CA GLN A 28 19.23 10.76 4.67
C GLN A 28 19.66 9.48 5.41
N ILE A 29 19.94 8.41 4.68
CA ILE A 29 20.34 7.12 5.24
C ILE A 29 21.68 6.70 4.66
N PRO A 30 22.66 6.35 5.49
CA PRO A 30 23.94 5.84 5.01
C PRO A 30 23.74 4.55 4.20
N VAL A 31 24.17 4.57 2.93
CA VAL A 31 24.09 3.40 2.05
C VAL A 31 25.23 2.42 2.38
N PRO A 32 24.97 1.11 2.50
CA PRO A 32 26.03 0.11 2.59
C PRO A 32 26.88 0.07 1.30
N ALA A 33 28.16 -0.28 1.43
CA ALA A 33 29.16 -0.14 0.35
C ALA A 33 28.92 -1.00 -0.91
N GLU A 34 27.99 -1.95 -0.86
CA GLU A 34 27.60 -2.79 -2.00
C GLU A 34 26.26 -2.31 -2.55
N GLY A 35 26.32 -1.52 -3.63
CA GLY A 35 25.13 -0.96 -4.27
C GLY A 35 24.55 -1.89 -5.34
N ASP A 36 23.23 -2.06 -5.32
CA ASP A 36 22.47 -2.55 -6.48
C ASP A 36 22.75 -1.66 -7.72
N VAL A 37 22.60 -2.22 -8.93
CA VAL A 37 22.72 -1.46 -10.19
C VAL A 37 21.64 -0.36 -10.32
N GLU A 38 20.53 -0.51 -9.57
CA GLU A 38 19.42 0.44 -9.50
C GLU A 38 19.23 0.88 -8.04
N ARG A 39 18.99 2.18 -7.79
CA ARG A 39 18.73 2.70 -6.44
C ARG A 39 17.24 2.62 -6.12
N PHE A 40 16.94 2.38 -4.84
CA PHE A 40 15.59 2.29 -4.32
C PHE A 40 15.43 3.13 -3.06
N LEU A 41 14.27 3.76 -2.90
CA LEU A 41 13.80 4.14 -1.57
C LEU A 41 13.17 2.90 -0.94
N GLU A 42 13.84 2.41 0.10
CA GLU A 42 13.40 1.26 0.92
C GLU A 42 12.81 1.71 2.26
N ILE A 43 12.35 0.77 3.09
CA ILE A 43 11.68 1.01 4.39
C ILE A 43 12.38 2.09 5.22
N GLY A 44 13.72 2.07 5.29
CA GLY A 44 14.46 3.08 6.04
C GLY A 44 14.08 4.52 5.65
N HIS A 45 13.88 4.78 4.36
CA HIS A 45 13.63 6.13 3.83
C HIS A 45 12.18 6.59 4.02
N PHE A 46 11.27 5.70 4.44
CA PHE A 46 9.84 5.97 4.45
C PHE A 46 9.45 7.04 5.46
N GLU A 47 10.12 7.12 6.61
CA GLU A 47 9.91 8.19 7.59
C GLU A 47 10.29 9.56 7.00
N SER A 48 11.47 9.66 6.39
CA SER A 48 11.91 10.88 5.70
C SER A 48 10.95 11.28 4.59
N LEU A 49 10.50 10.32 3.79
CA LEU A 49 9.56 10.56 2.68
C LEU A 49 8.18 11.01 3.19
N ALA A 50 7.64 10.37 4.23
CA ALA A 50 6.38 10.73 4.85
C ALA A 50 6.45 12.15 5.44
N ASN A 51 7.54 12.49 6.13
CA ASN A 51 7.74 13.81 6.72
C ASN A 51 7.73 14.94 5.68
N VAL A 52 8.47 14.79 4.57
CA VAL A 52 8.55 15.85 3.56
C VAL A 52 7.27 15.98 2.72
N THR A 53 6.52 14.89 2.55
CA THR A 53 5.24 14.87 1.83
C THR A 53 4.04 15.11 2.73
N HIS A 54 4.24 15.30 4.03
CA HIS A 54 3.18 15.41 5.03
C HIS A 54 2.17 14.26 4.95
N LEU A 55 2.66 13.05 4.74
CA LEU A 55 1.90 11.81 4.77
C LEU A 55 2.14 11.07 6.10
N ASN A 56 1.32 10.07 6.39
CA ASN A 56 1.40 9.30 7.63
C ASN A 56 1.82 7.84 7.34
N LEU A 57 2.62 7.27 8.24
CA LEU A 57 3.00 5.86 8.22
C LEU A 57 1.94 4.97 8.87
N GLU A 58 1.07 5.54 9.70
CA GLU A 58 0.00 4.83 10.42
C GLU A 58 -1.26 4.62 9.57
N ASP A 59 -1.31 5.16 8.35
CA ASP A 59 -2.42 4.98 7.41
C ASP A 59 -1.92 4.57 6.01
N LEU A 60 -2.83 4.49 5.02
CA LEU A 60 -2.48 4.01 3.68
C LEU A 60 -1.91 5.12 2.77
N SER A 61 -1.61 6.31 3.28
CA SER A 61 -1.18 7.45 2.46
C SER A 61 0.19 7.26 1.81
N LEU A 62 1.18 6.70 2.51
CA LEU A 62 2.46 6.36 1.91
C LEU A 62 2.35 5.22 0.88
N TYR A 63 1.47 4.25 1.14
CA TYR A 63 1.21 3.15 0.21
C TYR A 63 0.59 3.67 -1.09
N LEU A 64 -0.28 4.68 -1.01
CA LEU A 64 -0.79 5.39 -2.17
C LEU A 64 0.31 6.14 -2.92
N LEU A 65 1.28 6.72 -2.22
CA LEU A 65 2.45 7.32 -2.87
C LEU A 65 3.23 6.28 -3.67
N ALA A 66 3.54 5.12 -3.07
CA ALA A 66 4.20 4.03 -3.77
C ALA A 66 3.39 3.55 -4.99
N PHE A 67 2.07 3.44 -4.85
CA PHE A 67 1.15 3.10 -5.94
C PHE A 67 1.12 4.16 -7.04
N ALA A 68 1.13 5.45 -6.70
CA ALA A 68 1.16 6.56 -7.66
C ALA A 68 2.45 6.59 -8.48
N VAL A 69 3.56 6.19 -7.86
CA VAL A 69 4.87 6.10 -8.52
C VAL A 69 4.91 4.90 -9.48
N ASP A 70 4.45 3.73 -9.04
CA ASP A 70 4.41 2.52 -9.85
C ASP A 70 3.33 1.54 -9.39
N GLU A 71 2.17 1.59 -10.06
CA GLU A 71 1.03 0.69 -9.80
C GLU A 71 1.37 -0.80 -10.02
N SER A 72 2.44 -1.09 -10.75
CA SER A 72 2.83 -2.45 -11.15
C SER A 72 3.96 -3.05 -10.32
N SER A 73 4.47 -2.29 -9.32
CA SER A 73 5.62 -2.74 -8.54
C SER A 73 5.35 -4.06 -7.82
N LYS A 74 6.30 -4.97 -7.97
CA LYS A 74 6.33 -6.28 -7.29
C LYS A 74 7.50 -6.37 -6.32
N ARG A 75 8.29 -5.30 -6.17
CA ARG A 75 9.44 -5.25 -5.26
C ARG A 75 8.95 -4.78 -3.91
N ILE A 76 9.06 -5.66 -2.93
CA ILE A 76 8.49 -5.47 -1.60
C ILE A 76 9.13 -4.28 -0.91
N TYR A 77 8.30 -3.33 -0.48
CA TYR A 77 8.75 -2.10 0.19
C TYR A 77 9.87 -1.36 -0.53
N LYS A 78 9.89 -1.38 -1.88
CA LYS A 78 10.85 -0.62 -2.69
C LYS A 78 10.14 0.30 -3.67
N ILE A 79 10.60 1.54 -3.73
CA ILE A 79 10.23 2.53 -4.74
C ILE A 79 11.46 2.77 -5.63
N SER A 80 11.34 2.44 -6.92
CA SER A 80 12.43 2.61 -7.90
C SER A 80 12.76 4.08 -8.10
N GLU A 81 14.06 4.42 -8.10
CA GLU A 81 14.55 5.74 -8.50
C GLU A 81 13.96 6.18 -9.84
N LYS A 82 14.04 5.32 -10.86
CA LYS A 82 13.58 5.62 -12.21
C LYS A 82 12.11 6.05 -12.22
N HIS A 83 11.26 5.29 -11.53
CA HIS A 83 9.82 5.59 -11.49
C HIS A 83 9.53 6.82 -10.63
N PHE A 84 10.20 6.97 -9.50
CA PHE A 84 10.04 8.13 -8.62
C PHE A 84 10.44 9.44 -9.33
N VAL A 85 11.61 9.46 -9.96
CA VAL A 85 12.11 10.62 -10.71
C VAL A 85 11.19 10.96 -11.88
N ALA A 86 10.69 9.95 -12.61
CA ALA A 86 9.74 10.17 -13.70
C ALA A 86 8.42 10.79 -13.18
N TRP A 87 7.89 10.27 -12.07
CA TRP A 87 6.67 10.79 -11.44
C TRP A 87 6.87 12.23 -10.94
N MET A 88 7.96 12.50 -10.23
CA MET A 88 8.30 13.84 -9.71
C MET A 88 8.52 14.85 -10.85
N ALA A 89 9.18 14.47 -11.96
CA ALA A 89 9.36 15.35 -13.11
C ALA A 89 8.02 15.73 -13.78
N ALA A 90 7.04 14.83 -13.74
CA ALA A 90 5.68 15.12 -14.18
C ALA A 90 4.99 16.12 -13.24
N LEU A 91 5.19 16.02 -11.92
CA LEU A 91 4.69 16.99 -10.93
C LEU A 91 5.33 18.36 -11.08
N VAL A 92 6.65 18.44 -11.30
CA VAL A 92 7.36 19.70 -11.61
C VAL A 92 6.69 20.43 -12.78
N SER A 93 6.25 19.69 -13.80
CA SER A 93 5.59 20.25 -14.97
C SER A 93 4.19 20.81 -14.69
N ARG A 94 3.57 20.42 -13.56
CA ARG A 94 2.22 20.81 -13.15
C ARG A 94 2.21 21.84 -12.03
N LEU A 95 3.38 22.27 -11.55
CA LEU A 95 3.47 23.28 -10.49
C LEU A 95 2.79 24.59 -10.93
N PRO A 96 2.05 25.26 -10.01
CA PRO A 96 1.51 26.59 -10.27
C PRO A 96 2.60 27.57 -10.69
N ARG A 97 2.31 28.49 -11.63
CA ARG A 97 3.29 29.48 -12.11
C ARG A 97 3.84 30.40 -11.02
N ASN A 98 3.09 30.57 -9.94
CA ASN A 98 3.44 31.38 -8.77
C ASN A 98 4.06 30.55 -7.63
N ALA A 99 4.22 29.23 -7.80
CA ALA A 99 4.90 28.42 -6.80
C ALA A 99 6.38 28.82 -6.73
N ALA A 100 6.94 28.79 -5.51
CA ALA A 100 8.39 28.93 -5.35
C ALA A 100 9.11 27.82 -6.13
N PRO A 101 10.30 28.08 -6.70
CA PRO A 101 11.08 27.03 -7.34
C PRO A 101 11.46 25.97 -6.30
N PRO A 102 11.34 24.66 -6.61
CA PRO A 102 11.83 23.61 -5.74
C PRO A 102 13.36 23.59 -5.78
N THR A 103 14.02 23.84 -4.66
CA THR A 103 15.48 23.90 -4.55
C THR A 103 15.97 23.21 -3.29
N LYS A 104 17.27 22.92 -3.21
CA LYS A 104 17.88 22.32 -2.02
C LYS A 104 17.67 23.18 -0.76
N GLU A 105 17.70 24.50 -0.88
CA GLU A 105 17.57 25.44 0.25
C GLU A 105 16.18 25.39 0.90
N ASN A 106 15.14 25.09 0.11
CA ASN A 106 13.78 24.90 0.64
C ASN A 106 13.39 23.42 0.76
N ALA A 107 14.37 22.52 0.75
CA ALA A 107 14.16 21.07 0.82
C ALA A 107 13.15 20.56 -0.24
N TYR A 108 13.10 21.21 -1.41
CA TYR A 108 12.16 20.93 -2.49
C TYR A 108 10.68 20.96 -2.06
N ALA A 109 10.35 21.71 -1.00
CA ALA A 109 9.00 21.75 -0.40
C ALA A 109 7.86 21.98 -1.41
N PRO A 110 7.97 22.87 -2.42
CA PRO A 110 6.90 23.04 -3.41
C PRO A 110 6.60 21.77 -4.22
N LEU A 111 7.62 20.95 -4.48
CA LEU A 111 7.48 19.70 -5.20
C LEU A 111 6.85 18.62 -4.32
N PHE A 112 7.28 18.49 -3.06
CA PHE A 112 6.66 17.55 -2.13
C PHE A 112 5.23 17.92 -1.73
N ALA A 113 4.90 19.21 -1.66
CA ALA A 113 3.52 19.68 -1.51
C ALA A 113 2.65 19.32 -2.73
N ALA A 114 3.22 19.39 -3.95
CA ALA A 114 2.52 18.93 -5.15
C ALA A 114 2.33 17.41 -5.15
N ALA A 115 3.31 16.65 -4.64
CA ALA A 115 3.16 15.21 -4.42
C ALA A 115 2.02 14.91 -3.45
N HIS A 116 1.97 15.59 -2.30
CA HIS A 116 0.87 15.48 -1.33
C HIS A 116 -0.50 15.70 -1.98
N GLY A 117 -0.66 16.81 -2.72
CA GLY A 117 -1.91 17.11 -3.44
C GLY A 117 -2.29 16.02 -4.44
N ALA A 118 -1.32 15.47 -5.17
CA ALA A 118 -1.56 14.37 -6.09
C ALA A 118 -2.01 13.08 -5.37
N ILE A 119 -1.52 12.81 -4.16
CA ILE A 119 -1.97 11.68 -3.35
C ILE A 119 -3.38 11.88 -2.80
N VAL A 120 -3.73 13.11 -2.40
CA VAL A 120 -5.11 13.46 -2.00
C VAL A 120 -6.09 13.26 -3.17
N ASP A 121 -5.72 13.70 -4.38
CA ASP A 121 -6.56 13.50 -5.58
C ASP A 121 -6.68 12.02 -5.97
N LEU A 122 -5.60 11.25 -5.81
CA LEU A 122 -5.62 9.80 -6.04
C LEU A 122 -6.50 9.06 -5.02
N ASN A 123 -6.47 9.48 -3.74
CA ASN A 123 -7.33 8.95 -2.69
C ASN A 123 -8.81 9.15 -3.03
N ASP A 124 -9.19 10.36 -3.45
CA ASP A 124 -10.55 10.67 -3.90
C ASP A 124 -10.98 9.80 -5.11
N THR A 125 -10.06 9.59 -6.06
CA THR A 125 -10.27 8.70 -7.20
C THR A 125 -10.50 7.25 -6.75
N ILE A 126 -9.72 6.74 -5.80
CA ILE A 126 -9.85 5.37 -5.28
C ILE A 126 -11.16 5.18 -4.51
N ARG A 127 -11.63 6.20 -3.79
CA ARG A 127 -12.92 6.13 -3.10
C ARG A 127 -14.09 5.99 -4.07
N THR A 128 -14.01 6.64 -5.23
CA THR A 128 -15.11 6.71 -6.21
C THR A 128 -15.03 5.67 -7.33
N SER A 129 -13.84 5.11 -7.62
CA SER A 129 -13.63 4.12 -8.67
C SER A 129 -13.37 2.72 -8.09
N GLU A 130 -14.32 1.80 -8.28
CA GLU A 130 -14.13 0.40 -7.87
C GLU A 130 -12.91 -0.25 -8.54
N GLU A 131 -12.69 0.05 -9.83
CA GLU A 131 -11.54 -0.49 -10.57
C GLU A 131 -10.22 -0.03 -9.96
N LYS A 132 -10.05 1.27 -9.71
CA LYS A 132 -8.82 1.79 -9.10
C LYS A 132 -8.64 1.28 -7.68
N ARG A 133 -9.73 1.20 -6.90
CA ARG A 133 -9.71 0.61 -5.55
C ARG A 133 -9.24 -0.83 -5.56
N ARG A 134 -9.75 -1.66 -6.49
CA ARG A 134 -9.34 -3.05 -6.65
C ARG A 134 -7.87 -3.17 -7.01
N ARG A 135 -7.37 -2.34 -7.94
CA ARG A 135 -5.95 -2.32 -8.31
C ARG A 135 -5.05 -1.91 -7.14
N PHE A 136 -5.43 -0.87 -6.41
CA PHE A 136 -4.68 -0.45 -5.22
C PHE A 136 -4.65 -1.54 -4.15
N TYR A 137 -5.78 -2.18 -3.90
CA TYR A 137 -5.85 -3.30 -2.95
C TYR A 137 -4.99 -4.49 -3.37
N GLN A 138 -4.97 -4.87 -4.66
CA GLN A 138 -4.05 -5.90 -5.17
C GLN A 138 -2.58 -5.48 -5.13
N PHE A 139 -2.30 -4.18 -5.31
CA PHE A 139 -0.96 -3.62 -5.15
C PHE A 139 -0.46 -3.82 -3.72
N LEU A 140 -1.27 -3.53 -2.70
CA LEU A 140 -0.90 -3.76 -1.29
C LEU A 140 -0.42 -5.19 -1.05
N TYR A 141 -1.10 -6.21 -1.61
CA TYR A 141 -0.63 -7.59 -1.49
C TYR A 141 0.75 -7.80 -2.15
N ASN A 142 0.92 -7.34 -3.38
CA ASN A 142 2.16 -7.55 -4.13
C ASN A 142 3.34 -6.81 -3.50
N TRP A 143 3.09 -5.62 -2.96
CA TRP A 143 4.12 -4.73 -2.44
C TRP A 143 4.44 -4.96 -0.96
N CYS A 144 3.49 -5.47 -0.17
CA CYS A 144 3.67 -5.67 1.27
C CYS A 144 3.76 -7.14 1.69
N LEU A 145 3.04 -8.04 1.01
CA LEU A 145 2.75 -9.37 1.56
C LEU A 145 3.45 -10.51 0.80
N LYS A 146 3.57 -10.39 -0.52
CA LYS A 146 3.89 -11.53 -1.40
C LYS A 146 5.19 -12.27 -1.07
N GLY A 147 6.21 -11.58 -0.56
CA GLY A 147 7.49 -12.20 -0.19
C GLY A 147 7.80 -12.18 1.30
N ASN A 148 6.84 -11.81 2.15
CA ASN A 148 6.95 -12.03 3.59
C ASN A 148 6.78 -13.53 3.88
N ASP A 149 7.37 -14.00 4.97
CA ASP A 149 7.06 -15.33 5.48
C ASP A 149 5.64 -15.39 6.07
N ALA A 150 5.17 -16.57 6.45
CA ALA A 150 3.76 -16.77 6.82
C ALA A 150 3.33 -15.93 8.04
N SER A 151 4.17 -15.80 9.07
CA SER A 151 3.81 -15.06 10.29
C SER A 151 3.78 -13.56 10.02
N ASP A 152 4.87 -13.03 9.46
CA ASP A 152 4.98 -11.59 9.16
C ASP A 152 3.92 -11.16 8.15
N ARG A 153 3.51 -12.06 7.25
CA ARG A 153 2.43 -11.84 6.29
C ARG A 153 1.07 -11.72 6.97
N VAL A 154 0.77 -12.56 7.96
CA VAL A 154 -0.51 -12.50 8.68
C VAL A 154 -0.64 -11.18 9.44
N ASP A 155 0.40 -10.79 10.16
CA ASP A 155 0.39 -9.54 10.94
C ASP A 155 0.28 -8.32 10.02
N SER A 156 1.10 -8.26 8.96
CA SER A 156 1.02 -7.19 7.96
C SER A 156 -0.36 -7.15 7.27
N ALA A 157 -0.95 -8.31 6.95
CA ALA A 157 -2.27 -8.38 6.31
C ALA A 157 -3.37 -7.86 7.24
N LYS A 158 -3.31 -8.17 8.54
CA LYS A 158 -4.26 -7.67 9.54
C LYS A 158 -4.18 -6.16 9.68
N GLU A 159 -2.99 -5.58 9.71
CA GLU A 159 -2.79 -4.12 9.75
C GLU A 159 -3.34 -3.44 8.48
N LEU A 160 -3.06 -4.01 7.30
CA LEU A 160 -3.59 -3.48 6.06
C LEU A 160 -5.11 -3.60 5.97
N TRP A 161 -5.67 -4.72 6.41
CA TRP A 161 -7.12 -4.93 6.45
C TRP A 161 -7.83 -4.01 7.44
N SER A 162 -7.25 -3.78 8.62
CA SER A 162 -7.82 -2.85 9.61
C SER A 162 -7.80 -1.39 9.13
N CYS A 163 -6.82 -1.03 8.29
CA CYS A 163 -6.77 0.26 7.63
C CYS A 163 -7.72 0.34 6.43
N PHE A 164 -7.81 -0.73 5.62
CA PHE A 164 -8.53 -0.71 4.36
C PHE A 164 -10.05 -0.88 4.52
N PHE A 165 -10.48 -1.73 5.45
CA PHE A 165 -11.88 -2.04 5.70
C PHE A 165 -12.42 -1.31 6.92
N SER A 166 -13.73 -1.04 6.93
CA SER A 166 -14.45 -0.47 8.07
C SER A 166 -15.64 -1.35 8.44
N ALA A 167 -15.88 -1.55 9.73
CA ALA A 167 -17.06 -2.27 10.22
C ALA A 167 -18.38 -1.52 9.98
N THR A 168 -18.31 -0.22 9.68
CA THR A 168 -19.48 0.61 9.42
C THR A 168 -19.40 1.24 8.03
N PRO A 169 -20.56 1.54 7.40
CA PRO A 169 -20.58 2.27 6.14
C PRO A 169 -19.78 3.57 6.25
N VAL A 170 -18.93 3.79 5.25
CA VAL A 170 -18.01 4.92 5.21
C VAL A 170 -18.80 6.19 4.90
N SER A 171 -19.20 6.94 5.94
CA SER A 171 -19.89 8.22 5.79
C SER A 171 -19.03 9.38 6.29
N PHE A 172 -18.00 9.74 5.53
CA PHE A 172 -17.26 10.98 5.79
C PHE A 172 -17.87 12.11 4.97
N PRO A 173 -17.93 13.36 5.50
CA PRO A 173 -18.08 14.53 4.66
C PRO A 173 -17.01 14.53 3.56
N PRO A 174 -17.30 14.98 2.33
CA PRO A 174 -16.35 14.91 1.22
C PRO A 174 -14.96 15.50 1.55
N GLU A 175 -14.91 16.64 2.23
CA GLU A 175 -13.65 17.29 2.63
C GLU A 175 -12.81 16.45 3.61
N GLU A 176 -13.46 15.75 4.54
CA GLU A 176 -12.79 14.84 5.48
C GLU A 176 -12.33 13.57 4.76
N ALA A 177 -13.16 13.03 3.86
CA ALA A 177 -12.85 11.82 3.10
C ALA A 177 -11.55 11.96 2.29
N ARG A 178 -11.29 13.15 1.74
CA ARG A 178 -10.09 13.45 0.93
C ARG A 178 -8.78 13.32 1.71
N HIS A 179 -8.81 13.62 3.01
CA HIS A 179 -7.65 13.55 3.90
C HIS A 179 -7.62 12.31 4.78
N LYS A 180 -8.61 11.43 4.62
CA LYS A 180 -8.68 10.14 5.31
C LYS A 180 -8.17 9.06 4.38
N PHE A 181 -7.09 8.39 4.73
CA PHE A 181 -6.48 7.35 3.91
C PHE A 181 -6.78 5.94 4.46
N THR A 182 -7.94 5.77 5.09
CA THR A 182 -8.42 4.51 5.66
C THR A 182 -9.89 4.29 5.30
N ALA A 183 -10.42 3.11 5.59
CA ALA A 183 -11.83 2.76 5.41
C ALA A 183 -12.31 3.02 3.97
N TYR A 184 -11.80 2.23 3.02
CA TYR A 184 -12.19 2.27 1.61
C TYR A 184 -13.39 1.40 1.29
N VAL A 185 -13.60 0.33 2.06
CA VAL A 185 -14.69 -0.63 1.85
C VAL A 185 -15.36 -0.95 3.18
N CYS A 186 -16.69 -0.99 3.18
CA CYS A 186 -17.46 -1.46 4.33
C CYS A 186 -17.40 -2.99 4.36
N PHE A 187 -16.95 -3.54 5.50
CA PHE A 187 -17.02 -4.95 5.80
C PHE A 187 -17.52 -5.10 7.24
N PRO A 188 -18.84 -5.26 7.46
CA PRO A 188 -19.42 -5.29 8.80
C PRO A 188 -18.81 -6.33 9.74
N ARG A 189 -18.27 -7.40 9.16
CA ARG A 189 -17.69 -8.55 9.86
C ARG A 189 -16.15 -8.46 9.98
N ILE A 190 -15.53 -7.31 9.67
CA ILE A 190 -14.05 -7.16 9.66
C ILE A 190 -13.39 -7.58 10.97
N ASN A 191 -13.93 -7.21 12.13
CA ASN A 191 -13.32 -7.59 13.41
C ASN A 191 -13.32 -9.11 13.60
N GLN A 192 -14.42 -9.77 13.21
CA GLN A 192 -14.52 -11.23 13.26
C GLN A 192 -13.57 -11.90 12.26
N TRP A 193 -13.35 -11.28 11.09
CA TRP A 193 -12.37 -11.74 10.12
C TRP A 193 -10.94 -11.68 10.68
N LEU A 194 -10.57 -10.57 11.32
CA LEU A 194 -9.24 -10.41 11.94
C LEU A 194 -9.02 -11.40 13.09
N ASP A 195 -10.06 -11.63 13.91
CA ASP A 195 -10.04 -12.64 14.97
C ASP A 195 -9.88 -14.05 14.40
N PHE A 196 -10.65 -14.38 13.36
CA PHE A 196 -10.60 -15.67 12.68
C PHE A 196 -9.22 -15.97 12.10
N ILE A 197 -8.61 -15.00 11.39
CA ILE A 197 -7.28 -15.16 10.81
C ILE A 197 -6.23 -15.41 11.90
N THR A 198 -6.38 -14.76 13.07
CA THR A 198 -5.50 -15.01 14.23
C THR A 198 -5.61 -16.45 14.70
N VAL A 199 -6.83 -16.94 14.93
CA VAL A 199 -7.10 -18.33 15.36
C VAL A 199 -6.61 -19.34 14.31
N LEU A 200 -6.77 -19.04 13.02
CA LEU A 200 -6.31 -19.89 11.93
C LEU A 200 -4.78 -20.02 11.93
N ASN A 201 -4.07 -18.89 12.08
CA ASN A 201 -2.61 -18.87 12.15
C ASN A 201 -2.09 -19.61 13.40
N GLU A 202 -2.70 -19.39 14.57
CA GLU A 202 -2.35 -20.09 15.82
C GLU A 202 -2.47 -21.61 15.65
N LYS A 203 -3.59 -22.11 15.12
CA LYS A 203 -3.78 -23.55 14.86
C LYS A 203 -2.77 -24.11 13.86
N ALA A 204 -2.39 -23.32 12.86
CA ALA A 204 -1.37 -23.73 11.90
C ALA A 204 0.02 -23.82 12.56
N THR A 205 0.34 -22.92 13.50
CA THR A 205 1.57 -22.98 14.30
C THR A 205 1.58 -24.15 15.29
N GLU A 206 0.46 -24.47 15.94
CA GLU A 206 0.38 -25.58 16.90
C GLU A 206 0.57 -26.95 16.25
N ASN A 207 0.01 -27.14 15.05
CA ASN A 207 0.08 -28.40 14.32
C ASN A 207 1.40 -28.62 13.57
N THR A 208 2.26 -27.59 13.49
CA THR A 208 3.52 -27.64 12.76
C THR A 208 4.66 -27.29 13.72
N SER A 209 5.51 -28.26 14.06
CA SER A 209 6.74 -28.02 14.85
C SER A 209 7.85 -27.31 14.05
N GLY A 210 7.46 -26.32 13.22
CA GLY A 210 8.30 -25.59 12.26
C GLY A 210 7.56 -24.43 11.60
N LYS A 211 8.11 -23.87 10.51
CA LYS A 211 7.49 -22.75 9.77
C LYS A 211 6.11 -23.15 9.23
N VAL A 212 5.09 -22.35 9.53
CA VAL A 212 3.74 -22.51 8.97
C VAL A 212 3.80 -22.44 7.45
N PRO A 213 3.29 -23.45 6.73
CA PRO A 213 3.19 -23.36 5.28
C PRO A 213 2.25 -22.21 4.90
N LEU A 214 2.65 -21.39 3.93
CA LEU A 214 1.92 -20.21 3.47
C LEU A 214 0.44 -20.50 3.13
N GLU A 215 0.17 -21.69 2.64
CA GLU A 215 -1.16 -22.19 2.27
C GLU A 215 -2.13 -22.25 3.47
N HIS A 216 -1.60 -22.37 4.69
CA HIS A 216 -2.37 -22.48 5.93
C HIS A 216 -2.51 -21.15 6.68
N SER A 217 -1.89 -20.08 6.19
CA SER A 217 -1.94 -18.75 6.82
C SER A 217 -3.29 -18.03 6.63
N GLY A 218 -4.11 -18.50 5.69
CA GLY A 218 -5.32 -17.79 5.26
C GLY A 218 -5.05 -16.51 4.45
N VAL A 219 -3.79 -16.17 4.17
CA VAL A 219 -3.39 -14.96 3.42
C VAL A 219 -2.74 -15.32 2.09
N SER A 220 -3.55 -15.91 1.21
CA SER A 220 -3.18 -16.12 -0.19
C SER A 220 -3.59 -14.92 -1.06
N PHE A 221 -3.04 -14.80 -2.27
CA PHE A 221 -3.44 -13.74 -3.21
C PHE A 221 -4.92 -13.88 -3.62
N ASP A 222 -5.39 -15.12 -3.73
CA ASP A 222 -6.78 -15.42 -4.08
C ASP A 222 -7.71 -15.02 -2.93
N THR A 223 -7.44 -15.49 -1.71
CA THR A 223 -8.18 -15.07 -0.50
C THR A 223 -8.19 -13.56 -0.34
N TRP A 224 -7.03 -12.91 -0.51
CA TRP A 224 -6.91 -11.45 -0.46
C TRP A 224 -7.87 -10.82 -1.46
N THR A 225 -7.79 -11.17 -2.75
CA THR A 225 -8.56 -10.56 -3.83
C THR A 225 -10.06 -10.83 -3.70
N GLN A 226 -10.44 -12.07 -3.40
CA GLN A 226 -11.84 -12.49 -3.24
C GLN A 226 -12.52 -11.83 -2.03
N LEU A 227 -11.75 -11.44 -1.00
CA LEU A 227 -12.29 -10.76 0.17
C LEU A 227 -13.08 -9.51 -0.21
N LEU A 228 -12.65 -8.73 -1.22
CA LEU A 228 -13.40 -7.54 -1.68
C LEU A 228 -14.84 -7.86 -2.09
N LEU A 229 -15.04 -8.97 -2.82
CA LEU A 229 -16.37 -9.42 -3.23
C LEU A 229 -17.12 -10.02 -2.05
N PHE A 230 -16.42 -10.81 -1.24
CA PHE A 230 -16.98 -11.45 -0.05
C PHE A 230 -17.51 -10.45 0.99
N THR A 231 -16.97 -9.23 1.04
CA THR A 231 -17.47 -8.18 1.97
C THR A 231 -18.92 -7.75 1.70
N GLN A 232 -19.48 -8.07 0.53
CA GLN A 232 -20.86 -7.73 0.13
C GLN A 232 -21.91 -8.62 0.79
N PHE A 233 -21.52 -9.73 1.42
CA PHE A 233 -22.45 -10.59 2.14
C PHE A 233 -22.81 -9.98 3.50
N ASP A 234 -24.03 -9.47 3.61
CA ASP A 234 -24.58 -8.96 4.87
C ASP A 234 -25.01 -10.09 5.84
N ASN A 235 -25.38 -11.24 5.28
CA ASN A 235 -25.68 -12.47 6.01
C ASN A 235 -25.02 -13.67 5.33
N TYR A 236 -24.67 -14.68 6.13
CA TYR A 236 -24.10 -15.94 5.64
C TYR A 236 -25.12 -17.07 5.60
N ASP A 237 -26.42 -16.77 5.74
CA ASP A 237 -27.49 -17.77 5.62
C ASP A 237 -27.70 -18.15 4.14
N ALA A 238 -27.47 -17.21 3.23
CA ALA A 238 -27.48 -17.41 1.78
C ALA A 238 -26.12 -17.82 1.20
N TYR A 239 -25.11 -18.06 2.05
CA TYR A 239 -23.79 -18.51 1.59
C TYR A 239 -23.84 -19.99 1.19
N ASP A 240 -23.45 -20.27 -0.06
CA ASP A 240 -23.31 -21.60 -0.63
C ASP A 240 -21.83 -22.02 -0.61
N ASP A 241 -21.53 -23.13 0.05
CA ASP A 241 -20.18 -23.70 0.15
C ASP A 241 -19.78 -24.54 -1.09
N GLU A 242 -20.72 -24.76 -2.03
CA GLU A 242 -20.43 -25.34 -3.34
C GLU A 242 -19.98 -24.28 -4.37
N ASP A 243 -20.08 -22.99 -4.04
CA ASP A 243 -19.51 -21.91 -4.85
C ASP A 243 -17.97 -21.98 -4.83
N SER A 244 -17.32 -21.45 -5.87
CA SER A 244 -15.86 -21.48 -6.02
C SER A 244 -15.13 -20.46 -5.14
N TRP A 245 -15.53 -20.30 -3.88
CA TRP A 245 -14.85 -19.44 -2.92
C TRP A 245 -13.53 -20.08 -2.44
N PRO A 246 -12.56 -19.27 -1.98
CA PRO A 246 -11.40 -19.81 -1.29
C PRO A 246 -11.83 -20.54 -0.01
N VAL A 247 -11.21 -21.68 0.30
CA VAL A 247 -11.49 -22.49 1.51
C VAL A 247 -11.45 -21.65 2.80
N THR A 248 -10.58 -20.64 2.85
CA THR A 248 -10.51 -19.71 3.99
C THR A 248 -11.83 -18.96 4.24
N MET A 249 -12.61 -18.66 3.21
CA MET A 249 -13.93 -18.03 3.33
C MET A 249 -14.96 -19.02 3.87
N ASP A 250 -14.95 -20.27 3.40
CA ASP A 250 -15.82 -21.34 3.93
C ASP A 250 -15.57 -21.54 5.42
N ASP A 251 -14.30 -21.66 5.81
CA ASP A 251 -13.88 -21.80 7.21
C ASP A 251 -14.30 -20.59 8.05
N PHE A 252 -14.24 -19.38 7.49
CA PHE A 252 -14.70 -18.17 8.15
C PHE A 252 -16.22 -18.18 8.38
N VAL A 253 -17.01 -18.60 7.38
CA VAL A 253 -18.47 -18.74 7.53
C VAL A 253 -18.82 -19.75 8.61
N VAL A 254 -18.12 -20.89 8.65
CA VAL A 254 -18.27 -21.89 9.72
C VAL A 254 -17.91 -21.30 11.08
N TYR A 255 -16.83 -20.52 11.18
CA TYR A 255 -16.41 -19.82 12.39
C TYR A 255 -17.49 -18.86 12.89
N VAL A 256 -18.04 -18.00 12.02
CA VAL A 256 -19.11 -17.05 12.37
C VAL A 256 -20.38 -17.78 12.84
N ARG A 257 -20.80 -18.82 12.10
CA ARG A 257 -21.98 -19.63 12.48
C ARG A 257 -21.82 -20.31 13.85
N LYS A 258 -20.61 -20.76 14.21
CA LYS A 258 -20.32 -21.31 15.54
C LYS A 258 -20.41 -20.25 16.64
N MET A 259 -19.82 -19.08 16.42
CA MET A 259 -19.90 -17.97 17.38
C MET A 259 -21.34 -17.51 17.63
N ASP A 260 -22.14 -17.36 16.57
CA ASP A 260 -23.53 -16.88 16.70
C ASP A 260 -24.42 -17.91 17.41
N LYS A 261 -24.12 -19.22 17.29
CA LYS A 261 -24.78 -20.27 18.09
C LYS A 261 -24.41 -20.19 19.56
N SER A 262 -23.13 -20.01 19.88
CA SER A 262 -22.66 -19.90 21.27
C SER A 262 -23.21 -18.67 22.00
N LYS A 263 -23.51 -17.57 21.28
CA LYS A 263 -24.14 -16.36 21.88
C LYS A 263 -25.63 -16.51 22.16
N LYS A 264 -26.30 -17.50 21.54
CA LYS A 264 -27.74 -17.76 21.69
C LYS A 264 -28.06 -18.83 22.74
N ALA A 265 -27.04 -19.54 23.22
CA ALA A 265 -27.12 -20.54 24.29
C ALA A 265 -26.89 -19.86 25.65
#